data_AF-A0A5B7CL78-F1
#
_entry.id   AF-A0A5B7CL78-F1
#
_cell.length_a   1.000
_cell.length_b   1.000
_cell.length_c   1.000
_cell.angle_alpha   90.00
_cell.angle_beta   90.00
_cell.angle_gamma   90.00
#
_symmetry.space_group_name_H-M   'P 1'
#
loop_
_entity.id
_entity.type
_entity.pdbx_description
1 polymer ?
#
loop_
_entity_poly.entity_id
_entity_poly.type
_entity_poly.pdbx_seq_one_letter_code
_entity_poly.pdbx_strand_id
1 'polypeptide(L)' 'MLRLELNGPRRRLTWEATPRSIHEGVQSAIMNSDCLVFDTSIAQLFADNGNLGINVTISMC' A
#
# COMPACT_ATOMS: atom_id res chain seq x y z
N MET A 1 -10.83 8.69 3.61
CA MET A 1 -9.46 8.52 3.07
C MET A 1 -8.90 7.17 3.50
N LEU A 2 -8.15 6.49 2.63
CA LEU A 2 -7.43 5.24 2.92
C LEU A 2 -5.93 5.51 2.89
N ARG A 3 -5.21 4.95 3.86
CA ARG A 3 -3.75 5.00 3.95
C ARG A 3 -3.17 3.61 4.14
N LEU A 4 -2.20 3.25 3.31
CA LEU A 4 -1.41 2.02 3.39
C LEU A 4 0.02 2.38 3.78
N GLU A 5 0.59 1.71 4.77
CA GLU A 5 1.95 1.99 5.22
C GLU A 5 2.78 0.71 5.40
N LEU A 6 4.00 0.72 4.86
CA LEU A 6 5.06 -0.22 5.21
C LEU A 6 5.99 0.45 6.23
N ASN A 7 6.29 -0.25 7.32
CA ASN A 7 7.15 0.25 8.38
C ASN A 7 8.35 -0.65 8.55
N GLY A 8 9.54 -0.05 8.57
CA GLY A 8 10.81 -0.75 8.77
C GLY A 8 11.71 0.07 9.69
N PRO A 9 12.87 -0.48 10.11
CA PRO A 9 13.79 0.23 10.98
C PRO A 9 14.21 1.59 10.39
N ARG A 10 13.72 2.68 10.99
CA ARG A 10 13.92 4.08 10.53
C ARG A 10 13.46 4.35 9.10
N ARG A 11 12.51 3.57 8.58
CA ARG A 11 11.98 3.70 7.22
C ARG A 11 10.47 3.60 7.26
N ARG A 12 9.80 4.39 6.41
CA ARG A 12 8.36 4.33 6.22
C ARG A 12 8.03 4.62 4.76
N LEU A 13 7.19 3.79 4.16
CA LEU A 13 6.58 4.05 2.86
C LEU A 13 5.08 4.18 3.07
N THR A 14 4.49 5.29 2.62
CA THR A 14 3.07 5.60 2.82
C THR A 14 2.42 5.87 1.46
N TRP A 15 1.26 5.28 1.22
CA TRP A 15 0.39 5.57 0.08
C TRP A 15 -1.01 5.92 0.57
N GLU A 16 -1.58 6.99 0.03
CA GLU A 16 -2.88 7.52 0.44
C GLU A 16 -3.77 7.74 -0.77
N ALA A 17 -5.04 7.34 -0.67
CA ALA A 17 -6.03 7.54 -1.73
C ALA A 17 -7.47 7.52 -1.20
N THR A 18 -8.40 7.89 -2.07
CA THR A 18 -9.82 7.61 -1.87
C THR A 18 -10.10 6.16 -2.26
N PRO A 19 -10.82 5.37 -1.43
CA PRO A 19 -11.21 4.01 -1.81
C PRO A 19 -12.01 3.99 -3.12
N ARG A 20 -11.65 3.07 -4.01
CA ARG A 20 -12.38 2.84 -5.26
C ARG A 20 -13.63 2.01 -5.01
N SER A 21 -14.65 2.23 -5.84
CA SER A 21 -15.89 1.45 -5.78
C SER A 21 -15.66 0.02 -6.28
N ILE A 22 -16.33 -0.96 -5.69
CA ILE A 22 -16.29 -2.35 -6.19
C ILE A 22 -16.78 -2.47 -7.63
N HIS A 23 -17.62 -1.54 -8.09
CA HIS A 23 -18.16 -1.51 -9.46
C HIS A 23 -17.08 -1.17 -10.50
N GLU A 24 -16.05 -0.41 -10.11
CA GLU A 24 -14.94 -0.02 -11.00
C GLU A 24 -13.88 -1.14 -11.11
N GLY A 25 -13.90 -2.08 -10.16
CA GLY A 25 -12.90 -3.13 -10.03
C GLY A 25 -11.50 -2.59 -9.69
N VAL A 26 -10.51 -3.49 -9.66
CA VAL A 26 -9.10 -3.16 -9.32
C VAL A 26 -8.18 -3.13 -10.54
N GLN A 27 -8.59 -3.73 -11.66
CA GLN A 27 -7.71 -3.95 -12.82
C GLN A 27 -7.21 -2.64 -13.44
N SER A 28 -8.09 -1.65 -13.60
CA SER A 28 -7.72 -0.33 -14.12
C SER A 28 -6.79 0.42 -13.17
N ALA A 29 -6.97 0.28 -11.85
CA ALA A 29 -6.09 0.87 -10.86
C ALA A 29 -4.67 0.28 -10.95
N ILE A 30 -4.57 -1.05 -11.03
CA ILE A 30 -3.29 -1.77 -11.15
C ILE A 30 -2.57 -1.42 -12.46
N MET A 31 -3.25 -1.44 -13.60
CA MET A 31 -2.65 -1.13 -14.91
C MET A 31 -2.09 0.29 -14.98
N ASN A 32 -2.73 1.24 -14.30
CA ASN A 32 -2.30 2.63 -14.28
C ASN A 32 -1.32 2.96 -13.14
N SER A 33 -0.91 1.96 -12.33
CA SER A 33 -0.13 2.17 -11.10
C SER A 33 -0.81 3.13 -10.10
N ASP A 34 -2.15 3.21 -10.12
CA ASP A 34 -2.94 3.97 -9.15
C ASP A 34 -3.24 3.11 -7.90
N CYS A 35 -2.17 2.64 -7.27
CA CYS A 35 -2.18 1.85 -6.04
C CYS A 35 -0.78 1.90 -5.39
N LEU A 36 -0.63 1.34 -4.20
CA LEU A 36 0.69 1.12 -3.60
C LEU A 36 1.47 0.10 -4.44
N VAL A 37 2.52 0.55 -5.14
CA VAL A 37 3.41 -0.29 -5.98
C VAL A 37 4.82 -0.28 -5.41
N PHE A 38 5.44 -1.45 -5.28
CA PHE A 38 6.83 -1.62 -4.87
C PHE A 38 7.41 -2.91 -5.44
N ASP A 39 8.74 -2.96 -5.60
CA ASP A 39 9.44 -4.13 -6.09
C ASP A 39 9.90 -5.06 -4.95
N THR A 40 10.53 -6.18 -5.29
CA THR A 40 11.06 -7.15 -4.32
C THR A 40 12.14 -6.54 -3.43
N SER A 41 12.97 -5.64 -3.97
CA SER A 41 14.02 -4.97 -3.21
C SER A 41 13.42 -4.11 -2.09
N ILE A 42 12.38 -3.33 -2.40
CA ILE A 42 11.64 -2.53 -1.43
C ILE A 42 10.93 -3.44 -0.42
N ALA A 43 10.28 -4.52 -0.86
CA ALA A 43 9.64 -5.47 0.05
C ALA A 43 10.62 -6.03 1.10
N GLN A 44 11.84 -6.36 0.69
CA GLN A 44 12.89 -6.86 1.59
C GLN A 44 13.35 -5.83 2.63
N LEU A 45 13.26 -4.53 2.34
CA LEU A 45 13.60 -3.48 3.30
C LEU A 45 12.59 -3.34 4.44
N PHE A 46 11.36 -3.84 4.24
CA PHE A 46 10.24 -3.72 5.16
C PHE A 46 9.75 -5.06 5.71
N ALA A 47 10.21 -6.19 5.17
CA ALA A 47 9.82 -7.51 5.64
C ALA A 47 10.56 -7.89 6.92
N ASP A 48 9.85 -8.58 7.82
CA ASP A 48 10.41 -9.21 9.01
C ASP A 48 10.16 -10.73 8.94
N ASN A 49 11.23 -11.52 9.06
CA ASN A 49 11.19 -12.98 8.90
C ASN A 49 10.44 -13.46 7.63
N GLY A 50 10.60 -12.73 6.53
CA GLY A 50 9.94 -13.04 5.25
C GLY A 50 8.48 -12.62 5.14
N ASN A 51 7.91 -11.98 6.18
CA ASN A 51 6.54 -11.47 6.18
C ASN A 51 6.54 -9.95 5.98
N LEU A 52 5.63 -9.45 5.14
CA LEU A 52 5.46 -8.02 4.93
C LEU A 52 4.20 -7.52 5.67
N GLY A 53 4.39 -6.72 6.71
CA GLY A 53 3.30 -6.04 7.40
C GLY A 53 2.86 -4.79 6.65
N ILE A 54 1.56 -4.65 6.40
CA ILE A 54 0.97 -3.45 5.81
C ILE A 54 -0.03 -2.87 6.81
N ASN A 55 0.26 -1.67 7.32
CA ASN A 55 -0.68 -0.95 8.16
C ASN A 55 -1.74 -0.31 7.28
N VAL A 56 -3.01 -0.53 7.63
CA VAL A 56 -4.15 0.02 6.91
C VAL A 56 -4.90 0.96 7.84
N THR A 57 -5.04 2.22 7.44
CA THR A 57 -5.88 3.20 8.14
C THR A 57 -7.01 3.64 7.23
N ILE A 58 -8.24 3.54 7.73
CA ILE A 58 -9.42 4.10 7.07
C ILE A 58 -9.93 5.24 7.97
N SER A 59 -10.03 6.43 7.40
CA SER A 59 -10.62 7.59 8.07
C SER A 59 -11.80 8.10 7.26
N MET A 60 -12.81 8.61 7.96
CA MET A 60 -13.81 9.48 7.33
C MET A 60 -13.11 10.80 6.98
N CYS A 61 -13.34 11.32 5.78
CA CYS A 61 -12.92 12.67 5.43
C CYS A 61 -13.86 13.68 6.08
#